data_AF-A0A2P5IAB6-F1
#
_entry.id   AF-A0A2P5IAB6-F1
#
_cell.length_a   1.000
_cell.length_b   1.000
_cell.length_c   1.000
_cell.angle_alpha   90.00
_cell.angle_beta   90.00
_cell.angle_gamma   90.00
#
_symmetry.space_group_name_H-M   'P 1'
#
loop_
_entity.id
_entity.type
_entity.pdbx_description
1 polymer ?
#
loop_
_entity_poly.entity_id
_entity_poly.type
_entity_poly.pdbx_seq_one_letter_code
_entity_poly.pdbx_strand_id
1 'polypeptide(L)'
;MSLHSYYLDDSVRNLQTFEDLFKRAQSFAARAFQRLKGRNDVDFKRDFELIFKTPDRDQELTPVSHHVARELWSFAYDWHRTPGRGHAAVRIYWDGARRYRCVAPSILDPVNHTEGFEDRGRMERL
;
A
#
# COMPACT_ATOMS: atom_id res chain seq x y z
N MET A 1 9.07 -1.57 17.33
CA MET A 1 8.77 -1.29 15.91
C MET A 1 8.13 -2.53 15.34
N SER A 2 6.91 -2.43 14.80
CA SER A 2 6.23 -3.57 14.19
C SER A 2 6.72 -3.69 12.75
N LEU A 3 7.48 -4.73 12.45
CA LEU A 3 7.89 -5.07 11.10
C LEU A 3 6.63 -5.45 10.31
N HIS A 4 6.20 -4.57 9.41
CA HIS A 4 5.03 -4.83 8.57
C HIS A 4 5.43 -5.85 7.50
N SER A 5 4.79 -7.01 7.52
CA SER A 5 5.15 -8.12 6.64
C SER A 5 3.96 -8.49 5.74
N TYR A 6 4.25 -8.87 4.51
CA TYR A 6 3.25 -9.41 3.60
C TYR A 6 3.64 -10.79 3.06
N TYR A 7 2.64 -11.63 2.79
CA TYR A 7 2.81 -12.94 2.18
C TYR A 7 2.13 -12.97 0.82
N LEU A 8 2.84 -13.48 -0.19
CA LEU A 8 2.29 -13.78 -1.51
C LEU A 8 1.89 -15.24 -1.54
N ASP A 9 0.59 -15.49 -1.74
CA ASP A 9 0.07 -16.84 -1.89
C ASP A 9 0.48 -17.45 -3.24
N ASP A 10 0.52 -18.78 -3.31
CA ASP A 10 0.85 -19.53 -4.53
C ASP A 10 -0.10 -19.23 -5.69
N SER A 11 -1.27 -18.67 -5.42
CA SER A 11 -2.16 -18.14 -6.46
C SER A 11 -1.53 -17.03 -7.30
N VAL A 12 -0.54 -16.29 -6.77
CA VAL A 12 0.19 -15.21 -7.46
C VAL A 12 1.09 -15.77 -8.56
N ARG A 13 0.51 -15.89 -9.76
CA ARG A 13 1.13 -16.52 -10.93
C ARG A 13 2.43 -15.87 -11.40
N ASN A 14 2.62 -14.57 -11.14
CA ASN A 14 3.81 -13.83 -11.57
C ASN A 14 4.41 -13.05 -10.40
N LEU A 15 5.09 -13.79 -9.51
CA LEU A 15 5.74 -13.25 -8.32
C LEU A 15 6.75 -12.14 -8.67
N GLN A 16 7.55 -12.33 -9.72
CA GLN A 16 8.57 -11.33 -10.10
C GLN A 16 7.92 -10.01 -10.49
N THR A 17 6.87 -10.04 -11.31
CA THR A 17 6.15 -8.81 -11.68
C THR A 17 5.46 -8.16 -10.49
N PHE A 18 4.90 -8.95 -9.55
CA PHE A 18 4.33 -8.38 -8.33
C PHE A 18 5.40 -7.69 -7.47
N GLU A 19 6.54 -8.34 -7.25
CA GLU A 19 7.65 -7.78 -6.48
C GLU A 19 8.19 -6.49 -7.11
N ASP A 20 8.30 -6.46 -8.44
CA ASP A 20 8.73 -5.26 -9.16
C ASP A 20 7.71 -4.11 -9.01
N LEU A 21 6.40 -4.42 -9.08
CA LEU A 21 5.33 -3.46 -8.81
C LEU A 21 5.36 -2.97 -7.36
N PHE A 22 5.57 -3.88 -6.41
CA PHE A 22 5.63 -3.56 -4.98
C PHE A 22 6.80 -2.62 -4.69
N LYS A 23 8.00 -2.91 -5.21
CA LYS A 23 9.18 -2.03 -5.08
C LYS A 23 8.97 -0.66 -5.73
N ARG A 24 8.28 -0.61 -6.88
CA ARG A 24 7.89 0.68 -7.50
C ARG A 24 6.94 1.46 -6.61
N ALA A 25 5.94 0.79 -6.02
CA ALA A 25 5.01 1.41 -5.08
C ALA A 25 5.73 1.96 -3.84
N GLN A 26 6.68 1.20 -3.27
CA GLN A 26 7.52 1.66 -2.16
C GLN A 26 8.34 2.91 -2.56
N SER A 27 8.88 2.94 -3.78
CA SER A 27 9.62 4.10 -4.30
C SER A 27 8.72 5.33 -4.46
N PHE A 28 7.47 5.16 -4.91
CA PHE A 28 6.49 6.26 -4.95
C PHE A 28 6.13 6.76 -3.56
N ALA A 29 5.94 5.86 -2.59
CA ALA A 29 5.65 6.24 -1.22
C ALA A 29 6.82 7.00 -0.57
N ALA A 30 8.06 6.57 -0.80
CA ALA A 30 9.25 7.29 -0.37
C ALA A 30 9.28 8.72 -0.94
N ARG A 31 9.00 8.87 -2.25
CA ARG A 31 8.93 10.19 -2.89
C ARG A 31 7.81 11.05 -2.31
N ALA A 32 6.61 10.51 -2.16
CA ALA A 32 5.47 11.22 -1.58
C ALA A 32 5.78 11.70 -0.15
N PHE A 33 6.42 10.85 0.67
CA PHE A 33 6.88 11.23 2.01
C PHE A 33 7.87 12.40 1.98
N GLN A 34 8.87 12.36 1.10
CA GLN A 34 9.83 13.46 0.98
C GLN A 34 9.16 14.77 0.51
N ARG A 35 8.24 14.68 -0.44
CA ARG A 35 7.47 15.84 -0.92
C ARG A 35 6.58 16.43 0.17
N LEU A 36 5.95 15.58 1.00
CA LEU A 36 5.14 16.01 2.14
C LEU A 36 5.97 16.73 3.22
N LYS A 37 7.25 16.38 3.38
CA LYS A 37 8.18 17.12 4.26
C LYS A 37 8.72 18.40 3.61
N GLY A 38 8.72 18.46 2.28
CA GLY A 38 9.21 19.59 1.50
C GLY A 38 8.25 20.77 1.57
N ARG A 39 8.66 21.86 2.24
CA ARG A 39 7.82 23.05 2.43
C ARG A 39 7.52 23.84 1.15
N ASN A 40 8.26 23.59 0.07
CA ASN A 40 8.21 24.39 -1.16
C ASN A 40 7.49 23.66 -2.32
N ASP A 41 6.96 22.46 -2.11
CA ASP A 41 6.26 21.70 -3.14
C ASP A 41 4.76 22.07 -3.18
N VAL A 42 4.48 23.24 -3.75
CA VAL A 42 3.14 23.85 -3.76
C VAL A 42 2.14 22.99 -4.54
N ASP A 43 2.56 22.38 -5.65
CA ASP A 43 1.70 21.51 -6.46
C ASP A 43 1.34 20.24 -5.70
N PHE A 44 2.32 19.57 -5.07
CA PHE A 44 2.04 18.40 -4.24
C PHE A 44 1.12 18.73 -3.07
N LYS A 45 1.35 19.88 -2.42
CA LYS A 45 0.51 20.34 -1.32
C LYS A 45 -0.94 20.46 -1.75
N ARG A 46 -1.22 21.14 -2.87
CA ARG A 46 -2.59 21.30 -3.39
C ARG A 46 -3.25 19.96 -3.67
N ASP A 47 -2.55 19.03 -4.33
CA ASP A 47 -3.11 17.71 -4.65
C ASP A 47 -3.36 16.88 -3.38
N PHE A 48 -2.46 16.99 -2.40
CA PHE A 48 -2.60 16.35 -1.10
C PHE A 48 -3.82 16.88 -0.33
N GLU A 49 -3.99 18.20 -0.26
CA GLU A 49 -5.14 18.85 0.38
C GLU A 49 -6.46 18.43 -0.30
N LEU A 50 -6.46 18.32 -1.64
CA LEU A 50 -7.61 17.88 -2.42
C LEU A 50 -7.99 16.42 -2.11
N ILE A 51 -7.00 15.52 -2.10
CA ILE A 51 -7.21 14.07 -1.86
C ILE A 51 -7.65 13.82 -0.42
N PHE A 52 -6.94 14.40 0.55
CA PHE A 52 -7.15 14.13 1.98
C PHE A 52 -8.10 15.11 2.65
N LYS A 53 -8.62 16.11 1.92
CA LYS A 53 -9.55 17.14 2.43
C LYS A 53 -9.02 17.84 3.67
N THR A 54 -7.74 18.17 3.66
CA THR A 54 -7.00 18.76 4.79
C THR A 54 -6.54 20.17 4.42
N PRO A 55 -7.41 21.18 4.38
CA PRO A 55 -6.99 22.54 4.09
C PRO A 55 -5.99 22.99 5.18
N ASP A 56 -4.75 23.22 4.79
CA ASP A 56 -3.67 23.56 5.69
C ASP A 56 -3.83 25.03 6.10
N ARG A 57 -4.36 25.28 7.31
CA ARG A 57 -4.60 26.66 7.79
C ARG A 57 -3.39 27.28 8.48
N ASP A 58 -2.47 26.48 8.97
CA ASP A 58 -1.28 26.92 9.67
C ASP A 58 -0.13 26.00 9.28
N GLN A 59 1.08 26.53 9.20
CA GLN A 59 2.28 25.93 8.58
C GLN A 59 2.84 24.67 9.28
N GLU A 60 2.02 23.96 10.05
CA GLU A 60 2.30 22.73 10.76
C GLU A 60 1.52 21.57 10.12
N LEU A 61 2.18 20.41 9.98
CA LEU A 61 1.51 19.20 9.50
C LEU A 61 0.28 18.92 10.38
N THR A 62 -0.90 18.96 9.77
CA THR A 62 -2.13 18.56 10.46
C THR A 62 -2.02 17.12 10.99
N PRO A 63 -2.81 16.72 12.01
CA PRO A 63 -2.80 15.34 12.52
C PRO A 63 -2.98 14.28 11.42
N VAL A 64 -3.78 14.60 10.39
CA VAL A 64 -3.96 13.76 9.20
C VAL A 64 -2.69 13.69 8.37
N SER A 65 -2.04 14.83 8.11
CA SER A 65 -0.77 14.87 7.37
C SER A 65 0.33 14.10 8.08
N HIS A 66 0.40 14.21 9.42
CA HIS A 66 1.30 13.39 10.24
C HIS A 66 1.01 11.90 10.13
N HIS A 67 -0.26 11.51 10.18
CA HIS A 67 -0.66 10.12 10.01
C HIS A 67 -0.25 9.60 8.62
N VAL A 68 -0.60 10.30 7.55
CA VAL A 68 -0.25 9.91 6.18
C VAL A 68 1.27 9.84 5.99
N ALA A 69 2.03 10.81 6.52
CA ALA A 69 3.49 10.78 6.49
C ALA A 69 4.06 9.50 7.13
N ARG A 70 3.49 9.10 8.27
CA ARG A 70 3.90 7.88 8.98
C ARG A 70 3.59 6.62 8.18
N GLU A 71 2.40 6.53 7.59
CA GLU A 71 2.00 5.37 6.78
C GLU A 71 2.85 5.26 5.50
N LEU A 72 3.11 6.38 4.81
CA LEU A 72 3.99 6.42 3.63
C LEU A 72 5.42 5.99 3.96
N TRP A 73 5.95 6.47 5.09
CA TRP A 73 7.28 6.08 5.55
C TRP A 73 7.33 4.59 5.91
N SER A 74 6.36 4.11 6.69
CA SER A 74 6.24 2.70 7.04
C SER A 74 6.21 1.83 5.78
N PHE A 75 5.32 2.13 4.84
CA PHE A 75 5.22 1.37 3.58
C PHE A 75 6.51 1.37 2.77
N ALA A 76 7.20 2.50 2.68
CA ALA A 76 8.42 2.63 1.89
C ALA A 76 9.62 1.89 2.48
N TYR A 77 9.73 1.77 3.81
CA TYR A 77 10.97 1.33 4.46
C TYR A 77 10.83 0.12 5.38
N ASP A 78 9.65 -0.11 5.97
CA ASP A 78 9.45 -1.19 6.96
C ASP A 78 8.75 -2.42 6.37
N TRP A 79 8.08 -2.25 5.21
CA TRP A 79 7.36 -3.35 4.57
C TRP A 79 8.29 -4.30 3.83
N HIS A 80 8.14 -5.59 4.12
CA HIS A 80 8.93 -6.66 3.50
C HIS A 80 8.09 -7.94 3.32
N ARG A 81 8.50 -8.78 2.37
CA ARG A 81 7.87 -10.09 2.18
C ARG A 81 8.34 -11.07 3.24
N THR A 82 7.41 -11.87 3.76
CA THR A 82 7.72 -13.04 4.57
C THR A 82 7.49 -14.35 3.79
N PRO A 83 8.32 -15.38 3.99
CA PRO A 83 8.06 -16.72 3.43
C PRO A 83 6.90 -17.44 4.14
N GLY A 84 6.50 -16.99 5.33
CA GLY A 84 5.53 -17.68 6.18
C GLY A 84 4.18 -17.00 6.26
N ARG A 85 3.13 -17.65 5.73
CA ARG A 85 1.73 -17.18 5.77
C ARG A 85 1.23 -16.82 7.17
N GLY A 86 1.63 -17.57 8.20
CA GLY A 86 1.20 -17.39 9.59
C GLY A 86 1.84 -16.18 10.29
N HIS A 87 2.92 -15.63 9.74
CA HIS A 87 3.66 -14.50 10.31
C HIS A 87 3.44 -13.19 9.55
N ALA A 88 2.57 -13.22 8.53
CA ALA A 88 2.29 -12.07 7.68
C ALA A 88 1.21 -11.17 8.29
N ALA A 89 1.46 -9.87 8.31
CA ALA A 89 0.43 -8.87 8.64
C ALA A 89 -0.62 -8.76 7.52
N VAL A 90 -0.20 -8.90 6.25
CA VAL A 90 -1.08 -8.90 5.08
C VAL A 90 -0.84 -10.13 4.20
N ARG A 91 -1.90 -10.69 3.63
CA ARG A 91 -1.84 -11.84 2.71
C ARG A 91 -2.43 -11.43 1.38
N ILE A 92 -1.64 -11.55 0.32
CA ILE A 92 -1.99 -11.10 -1.03
C ILE A 92 -2.21 -12.33 -1.91
N TYR A 93 -3.32 -12.34 -2.61
CA TYR A 93 -3.76 -13.45 -3.45
C TYR A 93 -3.98 -12.93 -4.88
N TRP A 94 -3.78 -13.81 -5.86
CA TRP A 94 -4.08 -13.53 -7.26
C TRP A 94 -5.19 -14.46 -7.72
N ASP A 95 -6.40 -14.10 -7.37
CA ASP A 95 -7.55 -14.44 -8.18
C ASP A 95 -8.52 -13.25 -8.12
N GLY A 96 -9.11 -12.89 -9.26
CA GLY A 96 -10.26 -11.98 -9.25
C GLY A 96 -11.50 -12.61 -8.59
N ALA A 97 -11.35 -13.71 -7.85
CA ALA A 97 -12.45 -14.59 -7.50
C ALA A 97 -12.07 -15.53 -6.35
N ARG A 98 -11.99 -15.04 -5.11
CA ARG A 98 -12.71 -15.55 -3.92
C ARG A 98 -12.25 -14.80 -2.65
N ARG A 99 -13.22 -14.13 -2.02
CA ARG A 99 -13.09 -13.44 -0.72
C ARG A 99 -12.77 -14.38 0.46
N TYR A 100 -12.82 -15.69 0.24
CA TYR A 100 -12.65 -16.72 1.26
C TYR A 100 -11.96 -17.96 0.68
N ARG A 101 -10.85 -18.38 1.30
CA ARG A 101 -10.28 -19.74 1.10
C ARG A 101 -10.85 -20.64 2.19
N CYS A 102 -11.47 -21.75 1.78
CA CYS A 102 -11.90 -22.81 2.69
C CYS A 102 -10.66 -23.55 3.19
N VAL A 103 -10.29 -23.37 4.46
CA VAL A 103 -9.10 -24.00 5.06
C VAL A 103 -9.46 -25.31 5.76
N ALA A 104 -10.74 -25.46 6.13
CA ALA A 104 -11.38 -26.65 6.66
C ALA A 104 -12.90 -26.52 6.42
N PRO A 105 -13.72 -27.59 6.58
CA PRO A 105 -15.15 -27.59 6.27
C PRO A 105 -15.99 -26.45 6.89
N SER A 106 -15.44 -25.77 7.91
CA SER A 106 -16.08 -24.69 8.66
C SER A 106 -15.16 -23.50 8.96
N ILE A 107 -13.97 -23.42 8.33
CA ILE A 107 -13.02 -22.31 8.53
C ILE A 107 -12.83 -21.55 7.23
N LEU A 108 -13.37 -20.34 7.19
CA LEU A 108 -13.15 -19.35 6.13
C LEU A 108 -12.08 -18.36 6.61
N ASP A 109 -10.95 -18.27 5.91
CA ASP A 109 -9.94 -17.25 6.17
C ASP A 109 -10.31 -15.96 5.41
N PRO A 110 -10.56 -14.83 6.09
CA PRO A 110 -10.84 -13.58 5.41
C PRO A 110 -9.60 -13.12 4.63
N VAL A 111 -9.78 -12.89 3.33
CA VAL A 111 -8.75 -12.28 2.50
C VAL A 111 -8.77 -10.77 2.74
N ASN A 112 -7.73 -10.25 3.41
CA ASN A 112 -7.51 -8.82 3.56
C ASN A 112 -7.12 -8.23 2.19
N HIS A 113 -8.11 -7.59 1.54
CA HIS A 113 -8.00 -6.71 0.36
C HIS A 113 -7.71 -7.40 -0.99
N THR A 114 -8.73 -7.43 -1.85
CA THR A 114 -8.59 -7.63 -3.30
C THR A 114 -8.76 -6.29 -4.00
N GLU A 115 -7.68 -5.69 -4.51
CA GLU A 115 -7.81 -4.74 -5.62
C GLU A 115 -7.69 -5.55 -6.91
N GLY A 116 -8.80 -5.62 -7.66
CA GLY A 116 -8.78 -6.20 -8.99
C GLY A 116 -7.97 -5.29 -9.90
N PHE A 117 -6.78 -5.73 -10.33
CA PHE A 117 -6.04 -5.09 -11.42
C PHE A 117 -6.69 -5.48 -12.75
N GLU A 118 -7.95 -5.12 -12.95
CA GLU A 118 -8.57 -5.11 -14.26
C GLU A 118 -8.12 -3.83 -14.97
N ASP A 119 -7.32 -4.03 -16.02
CA ASP A 119 -6.93 -3.08 -17.05
C ASP A 119 -5.60 -2.33 -16.87
N ARG A 120 -4.58 -2.86 -17.56
CA ARG A 120 -3.24 -2.26 -17.75
C ARG A 120 -3.33 -0.83 -18.31
N GLY A 121 -4.41 -0.49 -19.03
CA GLY A 121 -4.61 0.82 -19.67
C GLY A 121 -4.90 1.99 -18.71
N ARG A 122 -5.15 1.74 -17.41
CA ARG A 122 -5.38 2.80 -16.41
C ARG A 122 -4.14 3.22 -15.63
N MET A 123 -3.14 2.35 -15.47
CA MET A 123 -1.90 2.72 -14.75
C MET A 123 -0.98 3.67 -15.53
N GLU A 124 -1.08 3.70 -16.86
CA GLU A 124 -0.23 4.56 -17.71
C GLU A 124 -0.77 5.99 -17.88
N ARG A 125 -1.90 6.34 -17.23
CA ARG A 125 -2.55 7.65 -17.34
C ARG A 125 -2.62 8.44 -16.02
N LEU A 126 -1.92 7.99 -14.97
CA LEU A 126 -1.69 8.74 -13.73
C LEU A 126 -0.19 9.04 -13.63
#